data_AF-A0A2A6JJN2-F1
#
_entry.id   AF-A0A2A6JJN2-F1
#
_cell.length_a   1.000
_cell.length_b   1.000
_cell.length_c   1.000
_cell.angle_alpha   90.00
_cell.angle_beta   90.00
_cell.angle_gamma   90.00
#
_symmetry.space_group_name_H-M   'P 1'
#
loop_
_entity.id
_entity.type
_entity.pdbx_description
1 polymer ?
#
loop_
_entity_poly.entity_id
_entity_poly.type
_entity_poly.pdbx_seq_one_letter_code
_entity_poly.pdbx_strand_id
1 'polypeptide(L)'
;MTAPVSPSPAMSRREWLLSDRPQSRLQARLGRAYVTWRQFTANRLAVVGLAIIVALLFIAAFADLLATHNPVVGDLRNARLLPPGTSGFLLGTDDQGRDIYSRLIYGSRLTLFVVVLVAVISAPIGLIVGTVSGYAGGWVDATLMRITDIFLAFPKLVLALAFVAALGPGIQNAIIAIAITSWPPYARIARAETLTVRRSDYISAVKLMGASPIRIIVRHVMPLCISSLIVRVTLDMAGIILTAAGLGFLGLGAQPPLPEWGAMIASGRRFILDQWWVAAMPGIAILIVSLGFNLLGDGLRDALDPKESGQ
;
A
#
# COMPACT_ATOMS: atom_id res chain seq x y z
N MET A 1 20.58 -52.28 34.96
CA MET A 1 21.37 -51.07 34.67
C MET A 1 20.59 -50.20 33.70
N THR A 2 19.78 -49.27 34.23
CA THR A 2 19.06 -48.27 33.43
C THR A 2 20.00 -47.09 33.19
N ALA A 3 20.44 -46.92 31.95
CA ALA A 3 21.26 -45.77 31.57
C ALA A 3 20.47 -44.47 31.82
N PRO A 4 21.10 -43.42 32.39
CA PRO A 4 20.44 -42.15 32.56
C PRO A 4 20.18 -41.52 31.19
N VAL A 5 18.93 -41.12 30.94
CA VAL A 5 18.55 -40.31 29.77
C VAL A 5 19.32 -39.00 29.88
N SER A 6 20.33 -38.82 29.05
CA SER A 6 21.06 -37.56 28.91
C SER A 6 20.06 -36.46 28.52
N PRO A 7 20.10 -35.28 29.17
CA PRO A 7 19.21 -34.19 28.82
C PRO A 7 19.45 -33.79 27.37
N SER A 8 18.39 -33.73 26.57
CA SER A 8 18.44 -33.25 25.20
C SER A 8 19.17 -31.90 25.18
N PRO A 9 20.14 -31.67 24.28
CA PRO A 9 20.77 -30.36 24.18
C PRO A 9 19.67 -29.31 23.96
N ALA A 10 19.74 -28.21 24.70
CA ALA A 10 18.76 -27.14 24.59
C ALA A 10 18.71 -26.68 23.12
N MET A 11 17.61 -26.98 22.43
CA MET A 11 17.44 -26.65 21.01
C MET A 11 17.75 -25.18 20.79
N SER A 12 18.54 -24.88 19.75
CA SER A 12 18.81 -23.48 19.40
C SER A 12 17.50 -22.80 18.96
N ARG A 13 17.40 -21.48 19.13
CA ARG A 13 16.20 -20.73 18.69
C ARG A 13 15.89 -20.94 17.21
N ARG A 14 16.91 -21.17 16.37
CA ARG A 14 16.78 -21.48 14.95
C ARG A 14 16.20 -22.88 14.72
N GLU A 15 16.65 -23.88 15.47
CA GLU A 15 16.13 -25.26 15.41
C GLU A 15 14.69 -25.34 15.92
N TRP A 16 14.36 -24.56 16.95
CA TRP A 16 12.99 -24.44 17.43
C TRP A 16 12.04 -23.82 16.40
N LEU A 17 12.51 -22.83 15.61
CA LEU A 17 11.72 -22.17 14.56
C LEU A 17 11.59 -23.02 13.29
N LEU A 18 12.61 -23.83 12.96
CA LEU A 18 12.66 -24.67 11.76
C LEU A 18 12.24 -26.13 12.00
N SER A 19 11.60 -26.43 13.14
CA SER A 19 11.20 -27.80 13.46
C SER A 19 10.11 -28.30 12.50
N ASP A 20 10.31 -29.47 11.91
CA ASP A 20 9.32 -30.13 11.02
C ASP A 20 8.02 -30.55 11.75
N ARG A 21 8.05 -30.56 13.09
CA ARG A 21 6.92 -30.90 13.96
C ARG A 21 6.70 -29.81 15.01
N PRO A 22 6.10 -28.66 14.63
CA PRO A 22 5.84 -27.60 15.60
C PRO A 22 4.88 -28.10 16.68
N GLN A 23 5.28 -27.93 17.95
CA GLN A 23 4.54 -28.41 19.12
C GLN A 23 3.38 -27.47 19.50
N SER A 24 3.37 -26.23 18.99
CA SER A 24 2.30 -25.26 19.23
C SER A 24 1.92 -24.48 17.97
N ARG A 25 0.69 -23.96 17.93
CA ARG A 25 0.22 -23.06 16.85
C ARG A 25 1.10 -21.81 16.74
N LEU A 26 1.61 -21.32 17.86
CA LEU A 26 2.45 -20.12 17.92
C LEU A 26 3.84 -20.40 17.32
N GLN A 27 4.44 -21.55 17.64
CA GLN A 27 5.69 -22.01 17.02
C GLN A 27 5.56 -22.17 15.51
N ALA A 28 4.46 -22.79 15.03
CA ALA A 28 4.21 -22.92 13.59
C ALA A 28 4.07 -21.56 12.87
N ARG A 29 3.45 -20.57 13.52
CA ARG A 29 3.32 -19.22 12.97
C ARG A 29 4.65 -18.48 12.94
N LEU A 30 5.42 -18.56 14.03
CA LEU A 30 6.75 -17.93 14.12
C LEU A 30 7.75 -18.57 13.17
N GLY A 31 7.73 -19.89 13.01
CA GLY A 31 8.58 -20.61 12.06
C GLY A 31 8.33 -20.18 10.61
N ARG A 32 7.05 -20.13 10.20
CA ARG A 32 6.67 -19.61 8.87
C ARG A 32 7.08 -18.15 8.68
N ALA A 33 6.81 -17.30 9.67
CA ALA A 33 7.20 -15.90 9.62
C ALA A 33 8.72 -15.73 9.50
N TYR A 34 9.51 -16.57 10.18
CA TYR A 34 10.96 -16.57 10.09
C TYR A 34 11.47 -16.98 8.71
N VAL A 35 10.88 -18.01 8.09
CA VAL A 35 11.23 -18.44 6.72
C VAL A 35 10.91 -17.35 5.71
N THR A 36 9.68 -16.81 5.74
CA THR A 36 9.27 -15.67 4.90
C THR A 36 10.18 -14.47 5.10
N TRP A 37 10.51 -14.12 6.35
CA TRP A 37 11.44 -13.02 6.64
C TRP A 37 12.85 -13.27 6.09
N ARG A 38 13.34 -14.51 6.17
CA ARG A 38 14.65 -14.89 5.63
C ARG A 38 14.68 -14.82 4.10
N GLN A 39 13.61 -15.25 3.43
CA GLN A 39 13.47 -15.11 1.97
C GLN A 39 13.39 -13.63 1.57
N PHE A 40 12.56 -12.86 2.27
CA PHE A 40 12.43 -11.42 2.06
C PHE A 40 13.77 -10.68 2.21
N THR A 41 14.51 -10.95 3.29
CA THR A 41 15.80 -10.29 3.56
C THR A 41 16.94 -10.76 2.67
N ALA A 42 16.80 -11.91 2.00
CA ALA A 42 17.73 -12.33 0.96
C ALA A 42 17.62 -11.45 -0.30
N ASN A 43 16.43 -10.91 -0.58
CA ASN A 43 16.23 -9.96 -1.68
C ASN A 43 16.66 -8.55 -1.26
N ARG A 44 17.84 -8.11 -1.73
CA ARG A 44 18.39 -6.78 -1.40
C ARG A 44 17.47 -5.64 -1.82
N LEU A 45 16.75 -5.78 -2.93
CA LEU A 45 15.82 -4.75 -3.41
C LEU A 45 14.60 -4.64 -2.49
N ALA A 46 14.10 -5.78 -1.99
CA ALA A 46 13.02 -5.81 -1.00
C ALA A 46 13.40 -5.07 0.29
N VAL A 47 14.64 -5.27 0.76
CA VAL A 47 15.18 -4.58 1.94
C VAL A 47 15.30 -3.07 1.71
N VAL A 48 15.73 -2.64 0.52
CA VAL A 48 15.77 -1.22 0.15
C VAL A 48 14.35 -0.63 0.15
N GLY A 49 13.38 -1.34 -0.44
CA GLY A 49 11.98 -0.94 -0.42
C GLY A 49 11.44 -0.77 1.01
N LEU A 50 11.69 -1.76 1.87
CA LEU A 50 11.33 -1.69 3.28
C LEU A 50 11.99 -0.51 3.99
N ALA A 51 13.28 -0.26 3.76
CA ALA A 51 14.00 0.87 4.36
C ALA A 51 13.39 2.21 3.94
N ILE A 52 13.01 2.39 2.67
CA ILE A 52 12.33 3.60 2.18
C ILE A 52 10.99 3.80 2.90
N ILE A 53 10.17 2.75 3.01
CA ILE A 53 8.85 2.86 3.66
C ILE A 53 8.98 3.12 5.16
N VAL A 54 9.95 2.48 5.84
CA VAL A 54 10.24 2.74 7.25
C VAL A 54 10.72 4.19 7.45
N ALA A 55 11.59 4.69 6.57
CA ALA A 55 12.04 6.08 6.60
C ALA A 55 10.87 7.05 6.37
N LEU A 56 9.96 6.75 5.44
CA LEU A 56 8.77 7.55 5.20
C LEU A 56 7.84 7.60 6.43
N LEU A 57 7.59 6.44 7.06
CA LEU A 57 6.80 6.36 8.30
C LEU A 57 7.45 7.15 9.44
N PHE A 58 8.79 7.06 9.56
CA PHE A 58 9.55 7.84 10.53
C PHE A 58 9.42 9.34 10.28
N ILE A 59 9.65 9.79 9.04
CA ILE A 59 9.51 11.20 8.64
C ILE A 59 8.09 11.71 8.94
N ALA A 60 7.06 10.93 8.61
CA ALA A 60 5.69 11.30 8.88
C ALA A 60 5.37 11.34 10.37
N ALA A 61 5.82 10.38 11.17
CA ALA A 61 5.58 10.35 12.60
C ALA A 61 6.24 11.55 13.30
N PHE A 62 7.50 11.83 12.98
CA PHE A 62 8.30 12.88 13.58
C PHE A 62 8.25 14.21 12.81
N ALA A 63 7.24 14.43 11.96
CA ALA A 63 7.18 15.62 11.11
C ALA A 63 7.23 16.93 11.89
N ASP A 64 6.57 17.00 13.06
CA ASP A 64 6.56 18.20 13.90
C ASP A 64 7.94 18.50 14.53
N LEU A 65 8.84 17.51 14.60
CA LEU A 65 10.21 17.67 15.09
C LEU A 65 11.21 17.88 13.96
N LEU A 66 10.96 17.27 12.80
CA LEU A 66 11.87 17.29 11.65
C LEU A 66 11.68 18.53 10.77
N ALA A 67 10.48 19.11 10.75
CA ALA A 67 10.20 20.33 10.00
C ALA A 67 10.89 21.52 10.67
N THR A 68 11.56 22.34 9.86
CA THR A 68 12.28 23.53 10.35
C THR A 68 11.37 24.75 10.43
N HIS A 69 10.30 24.77 9.63
CA HIS A 69 9.37 25.88 9.50
C HIS A 69 7.92 25.38 9.50
N ASN A 70 6.99 26.32 9.69
CA ASN A 70 5.57 26.02 9.49
C ASN A 70 5.32 25.66 8.01
N PRO A 71 4.68 24.51 7.70
CA PRO A 71 4.48 24.06 6.32
C PRO A 71 3.42 24.88 5.56
N VAL A 72 2.59 25.65 6.27
CA VAL A 72 1.43 26.36 5.73
C VAL A 72 1.67 27.86 5.63
N VAL A 73 2.33 28.45 6.62
CA VAL A 73 2.60 29.89 6.69
C VAL A 73 3.85 30.21 5.86
N GLY A 74 3.75 31.19 4.96
CA GLY A 74 4.85 31.65 4.11
C GLY A 74 5.15 33.14 4.27
N ASP A 75 6.34 33.55 3.83
CA ASP A 75 6.77 34.95 3.80
C ASP A 75 7.05 35.40 2.36
N LEU A 76 6.06 36.05 1.73
CA LEU A 76 6.18 36.55 0.36
C LEU A 76 7.17 37.71 0.22
N ARG A 77 7.46 38.45 1.29
CA ARG A 77 8.30 39.64 1.23
C ARG A 77 9.77 39.27 1.21
N ASN A 78 10.17 38.34 2.07
CA ASN A 78 11.58 38.03 2.28
C ASN A 78 11.98 36.63 1.77
N ALA A 79 11.01 35.74 1.58
CA ALA A 79 11.30 34.33 1.33
C ALA A 79 10.67 33.78 0.05
N ARG A 80 10.20 34.62 -0.88
CA ARG A 80 9.58 34.14 -2.13
C ARG A 80 10.63 33.58 -3.10
N LEU A 81 10.44 32.31 -3.53
CA LEU A 81 11.25 31.66 -4.57
C LEU A 81 12.76 31.69 -4.31
N LEU A 82 13.17 31.49 -3.06
CA LEU A 82 14.58 31.37 -2.69
C LEU A 82 15.15 30.03 -3.17
N PRO A 83 16.38 30.01 -3.72
CA PRO A 83 17.01 28.79 -4.16
C PRO A 83 17.37 27.86 -2.99
N PRO A 84 17.54 26.55 -3.26
CA PRO A 84 18.06 25.60 -2.29
C PRO A 84 19.41 26.04 -1.72
N GLY A 85 19.60 25.81 -0.42
CA GLY A 85 20.83 26.20 0.29
C GLY A 85 20.84 27.64 0.80
N THR A 86 19.76 28.40 0.60
CA THR A 86 19.60 29.71 1.28
C THR A 86 19.55 29.48 2.80
N SER A 87 20.16 30.36 3.61
CA SER A 87 20.21 30.21 5.08
C SER A 87 18.80 30.03 5.67
N GLY A 88 18.57 28.89 6.33
CA GLY A 88 17.27 28.50 6.88
C GLY A 88 16.39 27.66 5.93
N PHE A 89 16.63 27.67 4.62
CA PHE A 89 15.81 27.00 3.60
C PHE A 89 16.63 25.98 2.81
N LEU A 90 16.76 24.77 3.37
CA LEU A 90 17.59 23.70 2.79
C LEU A 90 17.21 23.36 1.34
N LEU A 91 15.91 23.18 1.08
CA LEU A 91 15.38 22.85 -0.26
C LEU A 91 14.79 24.08 -0.97
N GLY A 92 15.05 25.27 -0.46
CA GLY A 92 14.50 26.52 -0.97
C GLY A 92 13.04 26.71 -0.58
N THR A 93 12.42 27.72 -1.18
CA THR A 93 11.03 28.09 -0.91
C THR A 93 10.18 28.12 -2.17
N ASP A 94 8.86 28.06 -1.98
CA ASP A 94 7.89 28.14 -3.07
C ASP A 94 7.47 29.58 -3.41
N ASP A 95 6.51 29.71 -4.34
CA ASP A 95 5.99 30.99 -4.84
C ASP A 95 5.24 31.82 -3.79
N GLN A 96 4.86 31.19 -2.67
CA GLN A 96 4.24 31.80 -1.51
C GLN A 96 5.24 32.00 -0.36
N GLY A 97 6.53 31.76 -0.60
CA GLY A 97 7.59 31.88 0.39
C GLY A 97 7.49 30.88 1.55
N ARG A 98 6.93 29.70 1.31
CA ARG A 98 6.90 28.59 2.27
C ARG A 98 8.09 27.68 2.06
N ASP A 99 8.64 27.14 3.15
CA ASP A 99 9.76 26.18 3.11
C ASP A 99 9.35 24.86 2.45
N ILE A 100 10.02 24.48 1.36
CA ILE A 100 9.72 23.26 0.61
C ILE A 100 10.05 22.01 1.44
N TYR A 101 11.12 22.05 2.22
CA TYR A 101 11.54 20.92 3.05
C TYR A 101 10.48 20.54 4.08
N SER A 102 10.00 21.51 4.86
CA SER A 102 8.93 21.32 5.84
C SER A 102 7.63 20.88 5.17
N ARG A 103 7.32 21.43 3.99
CA ARG A 103 6.15 20.98 3.19
C ARG A 103 6.29 19.52 2.75
N LEU A 104 7.47 19.07 2.31
CA LEU A 104 7.66 17.66 1.94
C LEU A 104 7.45 16.72 3.12
N ILE A 105 8.01 17.07 4.29
CA ILE A 105 7.88 16.29 5.51
C ILE A 105 6.43 16.17 5.93
N TYR A 106 5.67 17.27 6.01
CA TYR A 106 4.24 17.19 6.31
C TYR A 106 3.44 16.50 5.21
N GLY A 107 3.82 16.66 3.95
CA GLY A 107 3.19 15.98 2.82
C GLY A 107 3.30 14.46 2.89
N SER A 108 4.34 13.93 3.55
CA SER A 108 4.44 12.48 3.81
C SER A 108 3.25 11.95 4.61
N ARG A 109 2.73 12.72 5.60
CA ARG A 109 1.53 12.35 6.38
C ARG A 109 0.30 12.28 5.48
N LEU A 110 0.11 13.27 4.60
CA LEU A 110 -1.03 13.28 3.67
C LEU A 110 -0.95 12.14 2.67
N THR A 111 0.23 11.88 2.09
CA THR A 111 0.44 10.77 1.15
C THR A 111 0.13 9.43 1.81
N LEU A 112 0.67 9.17 3.01
CA LEU A 112 0.39 7.95 3.78
C LEU A 112 -1.09 7.82 4.12
N PHE A 113 -1.73 8.91 4.56
CA PHE A 113 -3.16 8.93 4.87
C PHE A 113 -4.01 8.52 3.66
N VAL A 114 -3.72 9.08 2.47
CA VAL A 114 -4.43 8.74 1.24
C VAL A 114 -4.25 7.28 0.87
N VAL A 115 -3.00 6.77 0.80
CA VAL A 115 -2.78 5.38 0.36
C VAL A 115 -3.36 4.36 1.33
N VAL A 116 -3.26 4.61 2.64
CA VAL A 116 -3.80 3.72 3.66
C VAL A 116 -5.32 3.70 3.60
N LEU A 117 -5.99 4.85 3.50
CA LEU A 117 -7.45 4.88 3.42
C LEU A 117 -7.97 4.23 2.14
N VAL A 118 -7.34 4.49 1.00
CA VAL A 118 -7.71 3.82 -0.25
C VAL A 118 -7.56 2.30 -0.11
N ALA A 119 -6.45 1.82 0.46
CA ALA A 119 -6.24 0.39 0.68
C ALA A 119 -7.29 -0.22 1.63
N VAL A 120 -7.57 0.44 2.76
CA VAL A 120 -8.54 -0.02 3.77
C VAL A 120 -9.98 -0.03 3.23
N ILE A 121 -10.31 0.81 2.25
CA ILE A 121 -11.65 0.83 1.64
C ILE A 121 -11.73 -0.16 0.48
N SER A 122 -10.80 -0.08 -0.48
CA SER A 122 -10.86 -0.86 -1.71
C SER A 122 -10.58 -2.35 -1.50
N ALA A 123 -9.62 -2.71 -0.64
CA ALA A 123 -9.23 -4.10 -0.47
C ALA A 123 -10.36 -4.96 0.14
N PRO A 124 -11.07 -4.53 1.20
CA PRO A 124 -12.23 -5.26 1.69
C PRO A 124 -13.37 -5.37 0.68
N ILE A 125 -13.67 -4.29 -0.07
CA ILE A 125 -14.68 -4.33 -1.13
C ILE A 125 -14.31 -5.39 -2.17
N GLY A 126 -13.05 -5.36 -2.63
CA GLY A 126 -12.54 -6.35 -3.59
C GLY A 126 -12.60 -7.77 -3.04
N LEU A 127 -12.14 -7.99 -1.81
CA LEU A 127 -12.16 -9.29 -1.15
C LEU A 127 -13.58 -9.86 -1.05
N ILE A 128 -14.55 -9.04 -0.61
CA ILE A 128 -15.95 -9.44 -0.48
C ILE A 128 -16.52 -9.77 -1.86
N VAL A 129 -16.38 -8.87 -2.84
CA VAL A 129 -16.93 -9.09 -4.19
C VAL A 129 -16.33 -10.34 -4.82
N GLY A 130 -15.00 -10.49 -4.78
CA GLY A 130 -14.31 -11.62 -5.40
C GLY A 130 -14.61 -12.97 -4.74
N THR A 131 -14.59 -13.03 -3.40
CA THR A 131 -14.89 -14.28 -2.69
C THR A 131 -16.35 -14.70 -2.83
N VAL A 132 -17.29 -13.74 -2.81
CA VAL A 132 -18.71 -14.03 -3.05
C VAL A 132 -18.93 -14.51 -4.48
N SER A 133 -18.33 -13.85 -5.48
CA SER A 133 -18.49 -14.24 -6.88
C SER A 133 -17.90 -15.66 -7.14
N GLY A 134 -16.68 -15.92 -6.66
CA GLY A 134 -16.02 -17.21 -6.83
C GLY A 134 -16.73 -18.34 -6.07
N TYR A 135 -17.24 -18.07 -4.88
CA TYR A 135 -17.92 -19.08 -4.07
C TYR A 135 -19.35 -19.38 -4.54
N ALA A 136 -20.12 -18.38 -4.96
CA ALA A 136 -21.47 -18.59 -5.46
C ALA A 136 -21.44 -19.23 -6.87
N GLY A 137 -20.66 -18.67 -7.80
CA GLY A 137 -20.69 -19.08 -9.21
C GLY A 137 -21.98 -18.65 -9.93
N GLY A 138 -22.18 -19.17 -11.14
CA GLY A 138 -23.40 -18.96 -11.92
C GLY A 138 -23.69 -17.48 -12.20
N TRP A 139 -24.94 -17.06 -12.04
CA TRP A 139 -25.37 -15.70 -12.34
C TRP A 139 -24.81 -14.63 -11.39
N VAL A 140 -24.56 -14.98 -10.12
CA VAL A 140 -23.92 -14.05 -9.16
C VAL A 140 -22.52 -13.70 -9.62
N ASP A 141 -21.76 -14.71 -10.04
CA ASP A 141 -20.42 -14.52 -10.58
C ASP A 141 -20.43 -13.66 -11.86
N ALA A 142 -21.32 -14.01 -12.80
CA ALA A 142 -21.47 -13.28 -14.05
C ALA A 142 -21.80 -11.80 -13.82
N THR A 143 -22.73 -11.49 -12.91
CA THR A 143 -23.14 -10.12 -12.61
C THR A 143 -22.03 -9.32 -11.92
N LEU A 144 -21.43 -9.85 -10.86
CA LEU A 144 -20.37 -9.16 -10.12
C LEU A 144 -19.12 -8.95 -11.00
N MET A 145 -18.76 -9.94 -11.82
CA MET A 145 -17.66 -9.78 -12.76
C MET A 145 -18.00 -8.82 -13.88
N ARG A 146 -19.25 -8.76 -14.35
CA ARG A 146 -19.65 -7.75 -15.32
C ARG A 146 -19.52 -6.33 -14.79
N ILE A 147 -19.90 -6.10 -13.53
CA ILE A 147 -19.68 -4.81 -12.86
C ILE A 147 -18.18 -4.52 -12.77
N THR A 148 -17.39 -5.50 -12.32
CA THR A 148 -15.93 -5.39 -12.24
C THR A 148 -15.30 -5.03 -13.59
N ASP A 149 -15.76 -5.65 -14.67
CA ASP A 149 -15.29 -5.43 -16.04
C ASP A 149 -15.63 -4.03 -16.56
N ILE A 150 -16.79 -3.47 -16.17
CA ILE A 150 -17.16 -2.08 -16.52
C ILE A 150 -16.13 -1.11 -15.95
N PHE A 151 -15.74 -1.24 -14.68
CA PHE A 151 -14.74 -0.35 -14.08
C PHE A 151 -13.37 -0.51 -14.73
N LEU A 152 -12.98 -1.74 -15.07
CA LEU A 152 -11.68 -2.04 -15.68
C LEU A 152 -11.58 -1.64 -17.15
N ALA A 153 -12.71 -1.41 -17.83
CA ALA A 153 -12.72 -0.92 -19.21
C ALA A 153 -12.26 0.54 -19.32
N PHE A 154 -12.37 1.32 -18.24
CA PHE A 154 -11.94 2.71 -18.22
C PHE A 154 -10.52 2.84 -17.66
N PRO A 155 -9.70 3.78 -18.17
CA PRO A 155 -8.44 4.14 -17.52
C PRO A 155 -8.69 4.64 -16.07
N LYS A 156 -7.97 4.07 -15.10
CA LYS A 156 -8.14 4.35 -13.66
C LYS A 156 -8.13 5.86 -13.35
N LEU A 157 -7.18 6.60 -13.93
CA LEU A 157 -7.06 8.04 -13.74
C LEU A 157 -8.26 8.81 -14.30
N VAL A 158 -8.74 8.45 -15.49
CA VAL A 158 -9.88 9.11 -16.15
C VAL A 158 -11.14 8.92 -15.33
N LEU A 159 -11.38 7.69 -14.85
CA LEU A 159 -12.54 7.38 -14.02
C LEU A 159 -12.47 8.08 -12.67
N ALA A 160 -11.28 8.11 -12.03
CA ALA A 160 -11.08 8.88 -10.80
C ALA A 160 -11.35 10.38 -11.02
N LEU A 161 -10.88 10.94 -12.14
CA LEU A 161 -11.17 12.34 -12.52
C LEU A 161 -12.67 12.60 -12.63
N ALA A 162 -13.41 11.72 -13.31
CA ALA A 162 -14.85 11.87 -13.48
C ALA A 162 -15.59 11.87 -12.15
N PHE A 163 -15.21 10.96 -11.22
CA PHE A 163 -15.80 10.93 -9.88
C PHE A 163 -15.46 12.18 -9.06
N VAL A 164 -14.21 12.64 -9.06
CA VAL A 164 -13.86 13.86 -8.31
C VAL A 164 -14.52 15.10 -8.93
N ALA A 165 -14.63 15.17 -10.25
CA ALA A 165 -15.33 16.26 -10.92
C ALA A 165 -16.82 16.33 -10.49
N ALA A 166 -17.46 15.17 -10.25
CA ALA A 166 -18.83 15.09 -9.76
C ALA A 166 -18.94 15.41 -8.24
N LEU A 167 -17.98 14.95 -7.44
CA LEU A 167 -17.98 15.13 -5.98
C LEU A 167 -17.46 16.51 -5.52
N GLY A 168 -16.71 17.19 -6.39
CA GLY A 168 -16.00 18.42 -6.09
C GLY A 168 -14.56 18.19 -5.59
N PRO A 169 -13.70 19.22 -5.68
CA PRO A 169 -12.30 19.12 -5.28
C PRO A 169 -12.16 18.92 -3.77
N GLY A 170 -11.16 18.13 -3.36
CA GLY A 170 -10.84 17.92 -1.95
C GLY A 170 -10.21 16.56 -1.69
N ILE A 171 -9.40 16.46 -0.63
CA ILE A 171 -8.67 15.23 -0.32
C ILE A 171 -9.59 14.03 -0.03
N GLN A 172 -10.71 14.28 0.67
CA GLN A 172 -11.69 13.23 0.98
C GLN A 172 -12.37 12.71 -0.28
N ASN A 173 -12.79 13.61 -1.17
CA ASN A 173 -13.42 13.25 -2.44
C ASN A 173 -12.45 12.51 -3.37
N ALA A 174 -11.18 12.94 -3.40
CA ALA A 174 -10.12 12.23 -4.12
C ALA A 174 -9.92 10.82 -3.58
N ILE A 175 -9.89 10.62 -2.25
CA ILE A 175 -9.79 9.29 -1.64
C ILE A 175 -10.98 8.41 -2.04
N ILE A 176 -12.21 8.93 -1.97
CA ILE A 176 -13.42 8.19 -2.35
C ILE A 176 -13.37 7.78 -3.82
N ALA A 177 -13.03 8.71 -4.71
CA ALA A 177 -12.93 8.46 -6.15
C ALA A 177 -11.86 7.40 -6.47
N ILE A 178 -10.67 7.49 -5.86
CA ILE A 178 -9.63 6.49 -6.05
C ILE A 178 -10.08 5.14 -5.46
N ALA A 179 -10.74 5.13 -4.31
CA ALA A 179 -11.16 3.89 -3.66
C ALA A 179 -12.22 3.12 -4.48
N ILE A 180 -13.21 3.85 -5.02
CA ILE A 180 -14.25 3.31 -5.91
C ILE A 180 -13.67 2.76 -7.22
N THR A 181 -12.53 3.26 -7.67
CA THR A 181 -11.89 2.82 -8.92
C THR A 181 -10.81 1.75 -8.72
N SER A 182 -10.35 1.52 -7.48
CA SER A 182 -9.21 0.63 -7.20
C SER A 182 -9.59 -0.79 -6.73
N TRP A 183 -10.84 -1.04 -6.34
CA TRP A 183 -11.28 -2.35 -5.89
C TRP A 183 -11.35 -3.49 -6.96
N PRO A 184 -11.58 -3.23 -8.27
CA PRO A 184 -11.82 -4.30 -9.23
C PRO A 184 -10.67 -5.33 -9.40
N PRO A 185 -9.38 -4.91 -9.45
CA PRO A 185 -8.28 -5.88 -9.51
C PRO A 185 -8.20 -6.79 -8.28
N TYR A 186 -8.53 -6.28 -7.10
CA TYR A 186 -8.60 -7.06 -5.86
C TYR A 186 -9.71 -8.11 -5.91
N ALA A 187 -10.87 -7.75 -6.48
CA ALA A 187 -11.97 -8.70 -6.70
C ALA A 187 -11.58 -9.84 -7.64
N ARG A 188 -10.87 -9.55 -8.74
CA ARG A 188 -10.43 -10.59 -9.67
C ARG A 188 -9.47 -11.60 -9.03
N ILE A 189 -8.53 -11.13 -8.21
CA ILE A 189 -7.59 -12.01 -7.50
C ILE A 189 -8.32 -12.88 -6.47
N ALA A 190 -9.13 -12.25 -5.61
CA ALA A 190 -9.90 -12.97 -4.60
C ALA A 190 -10.84 -14.01 -5.24
N ARG A 191 -11.45 -13.69 -6.39
CA ARG A 191 -12.25 -14.63 -7.18
C ARG A 191 -11.43 -15.80 -7.70
N ALA A 192 -10.29 -15.53 -8.34
CA ALA A 192 -9.45 -16.56 -8.93
C ALA A 192 -9.02 -17.59 -7.88
N GLU A 193 -8.59 -17.13 -6.71
CA GLU A 193 -8.20 -18.01 -5.61
C GLU A 193 -9.39 -18.74 -5.00
N THR A 194 -10.53 -18.06 -4.86
CA THR A 194 -11.75 -18.70 -4.37
C THR A 194 -12.19 -19.84 -5.28
N LEU A 195 -12.09 -19.68 -6.61
CA LEU A 195 -12.42 -20.74 -7.56
C LEU A 195 -11.52 -21.96 -7.38
N THR A 196 -10.22 -21.76 -7.12
CA THR A 196 -9.27 -22.84 -6.82
C THR A 196 -9.61 -23.54 -5.51
N VAL A 197 -9.84 -22.78 -4.43
CA VAL A 197 -10.10 -23.32 -3.08
C VAL A 197 -11.47 -23.99 -2.98
N ARG A 198 -12.50 -23.46 -3.66
CA ARG A 198 -13.89 -23.97 -3.59
C ARG A 198 -14.00 -25.45 -3.98
N ARG A 199 -13.11 -25.93 -4.86
CA ARG A 199 -13.09 -27.31 -5.36
C ARG A 199 -12.15 -28.24 -4.58
N SER A 200 -11.54 -27.77 -3.49
CA SER A 200 -10.64 -28.57 -2.67
C SER A 200 -11.39 -29.52 -1.72
N ASP A 201 -10.79 -30.68 -1.43
CA ASP A 201 -11.30 -31.64 -0.45
C ASP A 201 -11.45 -31.03 0.94
N TYR A 202 -10.60 -30.05 1.27
CA TYR A 202 -10.68 -29.26 2.49
C TYR A 202 -12.06 -28.58 2.63
N ILE A 203 -12.54 -27.90 1.59
CA ILE A 203 -13.84 -27.23 1.62
C ILE A 203 -14.98 -28.25 1.59
N SER A 204 -14.83 -29.37 0.88
CA SER A 204 -15.81 -30.47 0.89
C SER A 204 -15.98 -31.05 2.30
N ALA A 205 -14.89 -31.29 3.04
CA ALA A 205 -14.93 -31.74 4.42
C ALA A 205 -15.61 -30.73 5.35
N VAL A 206 -15.32 -29.43 5.18
CA VAL A 206 -15.96 -28.36 5.97
C VAL A 206 -17.48 -28.29 5.72
N LYS A 207 -17.93 -28.54 4.48
CA LYS A 207 -19.35 -28.64 4.14
C LYS A 207 -20.01 -29.86 4.79
N LEU A 208 -19.35 -31.02 4.79
CA LEU A 208 -19.86 -32.23 5.44
C LEU A 208 -20.02 -32.06 6.96
N MET A 209 -19.21 -31.20 7.57
CA MET A 209 -19.36 -30.81 8.98
C MET A 209 -20.50 -29.80 9.24
N GLY A 210 -21.33 -29.48 8.23
CA GLY A 210 -22.50 -28.61 8.39
C GLY A 210 -22.19 -27.11 8.42
N ALA A 211 -21.04 -26.67 7.90
CA ALA A 211 -20.73 -25.24 7.83
C ALA A 211 -21.61 -24.51 6.80
N SER A 212 -22.19 -23.37 7.20
CA SER A 212 -22.95 -22.51 6.28
C SER A 212 -22.05 -21.84 5.24
N PRO A 213 -22.58 -21.45 4.06
CA PRO A 213 -21.83 -20.73 3.03
C PRO A 213 -21.06 -19.51 3.53
N ILE A 214 -21.69 -18.69 4.37
CA ILE A 214 -21.07 -17.49 4.96
C ILE A 214 -19.89 -17.88 5.86
N ARG A 215 -20.06 -18.94 6.68
CA ARG A 215 -18.99 -19.46 7.53
C ARG A 215 -17.81 -19.95 6.69
N ILE A 216 -18.09 -20.65 5.58
CA ILE A 216 -17.06 -21.11 4.64
C ILE A 216 -16.30 -19.93 4.05
N ILE A 217 -17.00 -18.92 3.53
CA ILE A 217 -16.36 -17.74 2.94
C ILE A 217 -15.50 -17.01 3.98
N VAL A 218 -16.08 -16.61 5.12
CA VAL A 218 -15.40 -15.72 6.07
C VAL A 218 -14.30 -16.42 6.86
N ARG A 219 -14.48 -17.68 7.27
CA ARG A 219 -13.51 -18.39 8.12
C ARG A 219 -12.52 -19.26 7.37
N HIS A 220 -12.82 -19.66 6.14
CA HIS A 220 -12.01 -20.64 5.41
C HIS A 220 -11.45 -20.09 4.10
N VAL A 221 -12.22 -19.31 3.34
CA VAL A 221 -11.77 -18.78 2.04
C VAL A 221 -11.07 -17.42 2.17
N MET A 222 -11.72 -16.43 2.77
CA MET A 222 -11.18 -15.07 2.91
C MET A 222 -9.78 -15.05 3.56
N PRO A 223 -9.50 -15.80 4.64
CA PRO A 223 -8.17 -15.78 5.25
C PRO A 223 -7.05 -16.30 4.33
N LEU A 224 -7.38 -17.18 3.38
CA LEU A 224 -6.42 -17.65 2.38
C LEU A 224 -6.12 -16.55 1.36
N CYS A 225 -7.15 -15.81 0.95
CA CYS A 225 -7.00 -14.73 -0.02
C CYS A 225 -6.32 -13.46 0.52
N ILE A 226 -6.29 -13.27 1.84
CA ILE A 226 -5.66 -12.09 2.43
C ILE A 226 -4.16 -12.01 2.08
N SER A 227 -3.47 -13.15 1.99
CA SER A 227 -2.02 -13.16 1.72
C SER A 227 -1.68 -12.55 0.35
N SER A 228 -2.32 -13.02 -0.71
CA SER A 228 -2.14 -12.50 -2.06
C SER A 228 -2.72 -11.10 -2.24
N LEU A 229 -3.80 -10.80 -1.53
CA LEU A 229 -4.41 -9.48 -1.55
C LEU A 229 -3.48 -8.43 -0.94
N ILE A 230 -2.79 -8.73 0.17
CA ILE A 230 -1.81 -7.81 0.77
C ILE A 230 -0.70 -7.52 -0.24
N VAL A 231 -0.12 -8.54 -0.87
CA VAL A 231 0.90 -8.36 -1.93
C VAL A 231 0.39 -7.44 -3.03
N ARG A 232 -0.82 -7.71 -3.53
CA ARG A 232 -1.42 -6.92 -4.60
C ARG A 232 -1.67 -5.48 -4.20
N VAL A 233 -2.16 -5.25 -2.98
CA VAL A 233 -2.41 -3.91 -2.43
C VAL A 233 -1.11 -3.13 -2.33
N THR A 234 -0.04 -3.74 -1.81
CA THR A 234 1.28 -3.11 -1.72
C THR A 234 1.80 -2.68 -3.08
N LEU A 235 1.66 -3.52 -4.11
CA LEU A 235 2.05 -3.18 -5.47
C LEU A 235 1.18 -2.06 -6.09
N ASP A 236 -0.11 -1.99 -5.75
CA ASP A 236 -1.01 -0.93 -6.26
C ASP A 236 -0.79 0.42 -5.54
N MET A 237 -0.13 0.45 -4.36
CA MET A 237 0.11 1.69 -3.61
C MET A 237 0.86 2.73 -4.42
N ALA A 238 1.87 2.34 -5.19
CA ALA A 238 2.58 3.26 -6.09
C ALA A 238 1.64 3.92 -7.12
N GLY A 239 0.73 3.13 -7.70
CA GLY A 239 -0.29 3.62 -8.63
C GLY A 239 -1.32 4.54 -7.96
N ILE A 240 -1.69 4.25 -6.71
CA ILE A 240 -2.57 5.10 -5.90
C ILE A 240 -1.90 6.46 -5.62
N ILE A 241 -0.62 6.47 -5.23
CA ILE A 241 0.14 7.71 -5.01
C ILE A 241 0.18 8.54 -6.29
N LEU A 242 0.50 7.92 -7.42
CA LEU A 242 0.58 8.61 -8.70
C LEU A 242 -0.78 9.17 -9.13
N THR A 243 -1.86 8.43 -8.89
CA THR A 243 -3.23 8.90 -9.16
C THR A 243 -3.60 10.07 -8.26
N ALA A 244 -3.31 9.99 -6.96
CA ALA A 244 -3.58 11.06 -6.00
C ALA A 244 -2.79 12.33 -6.34
N ALA A 245 -1.49 12.19 -6.64
CA ALA A 245 -0.64 13.30 -7.09
C ALA A 245 -1.12 13.88 -8.43
N GLY A 246 -1.58 13.04 -9.36
CA GLY A 246 -2.17 13.49 -10.62
C GLY A 246 -3.45 14.32 -10.42
N LEU A 247 -4.33 13.88 -9.52
CA LEU A 247 -5.52 14.64 -9.13
C LEU A 247 -5.15 15.95 -8.43
N GLY A 248 -4.19 15.94 -7.51
CA GLY A 248 -3.64 17.12 -6.85
C GLY A 248 -3.05 18.11 -7.85
N PHE A 249 -2.29 17.61 -8.82
CA PHE A 249 -1.71 18.40 -9.90
C PHE A 249 -2.78 19.07 -10.78
N LEU A 250 -3.91 18.40 -10.99
CA LEU A 250 -5.06 18.93 -11.73
C LEU A 250 -5.97 19.84 -10.88
N GLY A 251 -5.62 20.10 -9.62
CA GLY A 251 -6.39 20.95 -8.71
C GLY A 251 -7.62 20.27 -8.09
N LEU A 252 -7.79 18.97 -8.32
CA LEU A 252 -8.91 18.16 -7.83
C LEU A 252 -8.61 17.47 -6.49
N GLY A 253 -7.35 17.46 -6.06
CA GLY A 253 -6.90 16.87 -4.80
C GLY A 253 -7.04 17.81 -3.59
N ALA A 254 -6.04 17.74 -2.69
CA ALA A 254 -6.00 18.61 -1.52
C ALA A 254 -5.89 20.08 -1.93
N GLN A 255 -6.66 20.93 -1.26
CA GLN A 255 -6.68 22.36 -1.54
C GLN A 255 -5.63 23.11 -0.69
N PRO A 256 -5.05 24.21 -1.22
CA PRO A 256 -4.21 25.09 -0.42
C PRO A 256 -4.90 25.50 0.90
N PRO A 257 -4.14 25.59 2.02
CA PRO A 257 -2.68 25.63 2.08
C PRO A 257 -2.00 24.27 2.30
N LEU A 258 -2.73 23.16 2.24
CA LEU A 258 -2.21 21.82 2.57
C LEU A 258 -0.95 21.47 1.75
N PRO A 259 0.06 20.83 2.36
CA PRO A 259 1.30 20.46 1.69
C PRO A 259 1.15 19.12 0.96
N GLU A 260 0.30 19.06 -0.06
CA GLU A 260 0.15 17.86 -0.90
C GLU A 260 1.12 17.91 -2.08
N TRP A 261 1.83 16.81 -2.34
CA TRP A 261 2.95 16.78 -3.28
C TRP A 261 2.53 17.05 -4.73
N GLY A 262 1.39 16.52 -5.20
CA GLY A 262 0.86 16.80 -6.53
C GLY A 262 0.53 18.28 -6.74
N ALA A 263 -0.13 18.90 -5.77
CA ALA A 263 -0.45 20.32 -5.77
C ALA A 263 0.82 21.20 -5.74
N MET A 264 1.87 20.77 -5.01
CA MET A 264 3.18 21.44 -5.02
C MET A 264 3.84 21.39 -6.41
N ILE A 265 3.74 20.27 -7.13
CA ILE A 265 4.21 20.19 -8.52
C ILE A 265 3.44 21.16 -9.42
N ALA A 266 2.12 21.26 -9.25
CA ALA A 266 1.30 22.15 -10.05
C ALA A 266 1.62 23.64 -9.85
N SER A 267 1.91 24.07 -8.62
CA SER A 267 2.36 25.45 -8.38
C SER A 267 3.74 25.71 -8.97
N GLY A 268 4.67 24.75 -8.81
CA GLY A 268 6.02 24.84 -9.36
C GLY A 268 6.10 24.82 -10.89
N ARG A 269 5.10 24.26 -11.59
CA ARG A 269 5.07 24.18 -13.07
C ARG A 269 5.28 25.53 -13.76
N ARG A 270 4.76 26.61 -13.19
CA ARG A 270 4.87 27.97 -13.77
C ARG A 270 6.28 28.54 -13.72
N PHE A 271 7.13 27.96 -12.88
CA PHE A 271 8.45 28.43 -12.52
C PHE A 271 9.54 27.42 -12.90
N ILE A 272 9.21 26.39 -13.69
CA ILE A 272 10.09 25.23 -13.85
C ILE A 272 11.41 25.54 -14.57
N LEU A 273 11.43 26.57 -15.44
CA LEU A 273 12.63 26.94 -16.19
C LEU A 273 13.65 27.68 -15.32
N ASP A 274 13.18 28.52 -14.39
CA ASP A 274 14.05 29.38 -13.59
C ASP A 274 14.20 28.86 -12.14
N GLN A 275 13.15 28.28 -11.57
CA GLN A 275 13.05 27.76 -10.20
C GLN A 275 12.59 26.30 -10.17
N TRP A 276 13.33 25.45 -10.88
CA TRP A 276 13.04 24.03 -11.08
C TRP A 276 12.79 23.24 -9.78
N TRP A 277 13.43 23.62 -8.67
CA TRP A 277 13.34 22.90 -7.39
C TRP A 277 11.90 22.87 -6.83
N VAL A 278 11.10 23.90 -7.10
CA VAL A 278 9.71 24.00 -6.60
C VAL A 278 8.87 22.82 -7.08
N ALA A 279 9.04 22.40 -8.35
CA ALA A 279 8.35 21.24 -8.92
C ALA A 279 9.15 19.93 -8.75
N ALA A 280 10.48 19.97 -8.86
CA ALA A 280 11.31 18.77 -8.86
C ALA A 280 11.35 18.07 -7.49
N MET A 281 11.42 18.83 -6.40
CA MET A 281 11.54 18.26 -5.04
C MET A 281 10.35 17.37 -4.64
N PRO A 282 9.07 17.81 -4.79
CA PRO A 282 7.93 16.91 -4.57
C PRO A 282 7.86 15.76 -5.59
N GLY A 283 8.32 15.97 -6.84
CA GLY A 283 8.43 14.90 -7.83
C GLY A 283 9.39 13.78 -7.41
N ILE A 284 10.56 14.14 -6.87
CA ILE A 284 11.54 13.20 -6.33
C ILE A 284 10.96 12.44 -5.13
N ALA A 285 10.23 13.12 -4.25
CA ALA A 285 9.57 12.46 -3.12
C ALA A 285 8.54 11.40 -3.58
N ILE A 286 7.69 11.74 -4.55
CA ILE A 286 6.74 10.79 -5.16
C ILE A 286 7.49 9.60 -5.78
N LEU A 287 8.57 9.86 -6.53
CA LEU A 287 9.37 8.82 -7.19
C LEU A 287 9.97 7.84 -6.18
N ILE A 288 10.66 8.35 -5.16
CA ILE A 288 11.32 7.54 -4.13
C ILE A 288 10.31 6.69 -3.38
N VAL A 289 9.18 7.29 -2.96
CA VAL A 289 8.17 6.56 -2.19
C VAL A 289 7.46 5.51 -3.05
N SER A 290 7.12 5.86 -4.30
CA SER A 290 6.48 4.92 -5.23
C SER A 290 7.42 3.74 -5.54
N LEU A 291 8.70 4.01 -5.73
CA LEU A 291 9.72 2.97 -5.85
C LEU A 291 9.79 2.11 -4.59
N GLY A 292 9.79 2.71 -3.40
CA GLY A 292 9.78 2.00 -2.12
C GLY A 292 8.62 1.01 -1.99
N PHE A 293 7.40 1.42 -2.34
CA PHE A 293 6.23 0.53 -2.31
C PHE A 293 6.30 -0.58 -3.36
N ASN A 294 6.76 -0.28 -4.58
CA ASN A 294 6.93 -1.31 -5.61
C ASN A 294 7.95 -2.37 -5.19
N LEU A 295 9.14 -1.95 -4.74
CA LEU A 295 10.20 -2.86 -4.29
C LEU A 295 9.77 -3.70 -3.07
N LEU A 296 9.05 -3.09 -2.13
CA LEU A 296 8.49 -3.79 -0.98
C LEU A 296 7.44 -4.82 -1.42
N GLY A 297 6.57 -4.47 -2.36
CA GLY A 297 5.53 -5.35 -2.90
C GLY A 297 6.10 -6.55 -3.66
N ASP A 298 7.13 -6.35 -4.48
CA ASP A 298 7.83 -7.41 -5.18
C ASP A 298 8.52 -8.36 -4.18
N GLY A 299 9.24 -7.81 -3.20
CA GLY A 299 9.84 -8.62 -2.14
C GLY A 299 8.83 -9.44 -1.32
N LEU A 300 7.67 -8.86 -1.03
CA LEU A 300 6.61 -9.54 -0.31
C LEU A 300 5.97 -10.64 -1.17
N ARG A 301 5.85 -10.41 -2.49
CA ARG A 301 5.40 -11.41 -3.46
C ARG A 301 6.33 -12.62 -3.47
N ASP A 302 7.62 -12.38 -3.61
CA ASP A 302 8.64 -13.44 -3.68
C ASP A 302 8.64 -14.28 -2.38
N ALA A 303 8.63 -13.61 -1.23
CA ALA A 303 8.67 -14.28 0.08
C ALA A 303 7.38 -15.04 0.44
N LEU A 304 6.27 -14.74 -0.23
CA LEU A 304 4.97 -15.40 -0.03
C LEU A 304 4.62 -16.39 -1.14
N ASP A 305 5.41 -16.49 -2.22
CA ASP A 305 5.21 -17.49 -3.27
C ASP A 305 5.65 -18.88 -2.78
N PRO A 306 4.73 -19.86 -2.64
CA PRO A 306 5.07 -21.18 -2.11
C PRO A 306 6.03 -21.98 -3.00
N LYS A 307 6.20 -21.61 -4.28
CA LYS A 307 6.96 -22.40 -5.26
C LYS A 307 8.48 -22.36 -5.05
N GLU A 308 9.02 -21.37 -4.35
CA GLU A 308 10.47 -21.29 -4.09
C GLU A 308 10.89 -22.10 -2.85
N SER A 309 9.95 -22.55 -2.03
CA SER A 309 10.23 -23.32 -0.81
C SER A 309 10.40 -24.84 -1.05
N GLY A 310 10.36 -25.29 -2.31
CA GLY A 310 10.43 -26.70 -2.72
C GLY A 310 11.65 -27.11 -3.53
N GLN A 311 12.72 -26.29 -3.56
CA GLN A 311 14.03 -26.66 -4.14
C GLN A 311 15.13 -26.62 -3.08
#